data_AF-A0A699YRZ4-F1
#
_entry.id   AF-A0A699YRZ4-F1
#
_cell.length_a   1.000
_cell.length_b   1.000
_cell.length_c   1.000
_cell.angle_alpha   90.00
_cell.angle_beta   90.00
_cell.angle_gamma   90.00
#
_symmetry.space_group_name_H-M   'P 1'
#
loop_
_entity.id
_entity.type
_entity.pdbx_description
1 polymer ?
#
loop_
_entity_poly.entity_id
_entity_poly.type
_entity_poly.pdbx_seq_one_letter_code
_entity_poly.pdbx_strand_id
1 'polypeptide(L)'
;MLFPTEEEYVEWFTKAGFVDVKIKRIGPSWYRGVRRHGLIMGCSVTGVKPKAGESPLVMGPKEEVSGSMNTNPISFLFRLMLGTAAGFWYFILPVYFYLKNLVWPKNWPM
;
A
#
# COMPACT_ATOMS: atom_id res chain seq x y z
N MET A 1 8.52 -6.06 1.28
CA MET A 1 7.13 -5.53 1.33
C MET A 1 6.88 -4.78 0.03
N LEU A 2 5.72 -4.94 -0.63
CA LEU A 2 5.44 -4.24 -1.90
C LEU A 2 5.24 -2.73 -1.72
N PHE A 3 4.73 -2.33 -0.55
CA PHE A 3 4.53 -0.94 -0.18
C PHE A 3 5.27 -0.62 1.13
N PRO A 4 5.83 0.58 1.26
CA PRO A 4 6.40 1.07 2.51
C PRO A 4 5.39 1.06 3.66
N THR A 5 5.87 0.99 4.90
CA THR A 5 5.06 1.16 6.10
C THR A 5 4.71 2.63 6.31
N GLU A 6 3.72 2.89 7.17
CA GLU A 6 3.32 4.26 7.51
C GLU A 6 4.51 5.04 8.13
N GLU A 7 5.33 4.35 8.92
CA GLU A 7 6.53 4.91 9.55
C GLU A 7 7.60 5.28 8.53
N GLU A 8 7.86 4.41 7.54
CA GLU A 8 8.82 4.69 6.46
C GLU A 8 8.41 5.93 5.66
N TYR A 9 7.11 6.11 5.39
CA TYR A 9 6.63 7.32 4.72
C TYR A 9 6.90 8.58 5.55
N VAL A 10 6.59 8.56 6.86
CA VAL A 10 6.83 9.71 7.73
C VAL A 10 8.32 10.04 7.80
N GLU A 11 9.16 9.01 7.91
CA GLU A 11 10.60 9.15 7.94
C GLU A 11 11.13 9.81 6.65
N TRP A 12 10.68 9.33 5.49
CA TRP A 12 11.11 9.88 4.20
C TRP A 12 10.67 11.33 4.00
N PHE A 13 9.43 11.66 4.35
CA PHE A 13 8.95 13.05 4.26
C PHE A 13 9.71 13.96 5.23
N THR A 14 9.98 13.50 6.45
CA THR A 14 10.74 14.28 7.44
C THR A 14 12.17 14.49 6.96
N LYS A 15 12.84 13.45 6.46
CA LYS A 15 14.20 13.55 5.89
C LYS A 15 14.26 14.41 4.65
N ALA A 16 13.17 14.49 3.86
CA ALA A 16 13.03 15.40 2.73
C ALA A 16 12.72 16.85 3.13
N GLY A 17 12.72 17.18 4.43
CA GLY A 17 12.57 18.53 4.94
C GLY A 17 11.12 19.01 5.03
N PHE A 18 10.14 18.11 4.98
CA PHE A 18 8.74 18.46 5.27
C PHE A 18 8.53 18.55 6.78
N VAL A 19 7.70 19.51 7.19
CA VAL A 19 7.23 19.69 8.56
C VAL A 19 5.73 19.42 8.63
N ASP A 20 5.19 19.21 9.84
CA ASP A 20 3.76 18.90 10.04
C ASP A 20 3.28 17.69 9.21
N VAL A 21 4.10 16.63 9.19
CA VAL A 21 3.80 15.41 8.43
C VAL A 21 2.64 14.66 9.09
N LYS A 22 1.54 14.51 8.36
CA LYS A 22 0.31 13.86 8.81
C LYS A 22 -0.03 12.69 7.91
N ILE A 23 -0.39 11.56 8.54
CA ILE A 23 -0.93 10.40 7.85
C ILE A 23 -2.46 10.40 8.00
N LYS A 24 -3.16 10.32 6.88
CA LYS A 24 -4.59 10.07 6.83
C LYS A 24 -4.85 8.71 6.17
N ARG A 25 -5.46 7.80 6.92
CA ARG A 25 -5.91 6.51 6.38
C ARG A 25 -7.16 6.72 5.52
N ILE A 26 -7.14 6.16 4.32
CA ILE A 26 -8.24 6.19 3.36
C ILE A 26 -8.80 4.77 3.29
N GLY A 27 -10.05 4.62 3.72
CA GLY A 27 -10.73 3.34 3.68
C GLY A 27 -12.16 3.45 4.19
N PRO A 28 -12.99 2.43 3.90
CA PRO A 28 -14.33 2.35 4.41
C PRO A 28 -14.32 2.17 5.93
N SER A 29 -15.36 2.71 6.58
CA SER A 29 -15.50 2.72 8.05
C SER A 29 -15.48 1.33 8.69
N TRP A 30 -15.91 0.31 7.94
CA TRP A 30 -15.97 -1.08 8.39
C TRP A 30 -14.62 -1.80 8.43
N TYR A 31 -13.55 -1.19 7.90
CA TYR A 31 -12.24 -1.84 7.83
C TYR A 31 -11.60 -1.98 9.23
N ARG A 32 -11.04 -3.17 9.51
CA ARG A 32 -10.52 -3.57 10.83
C ARG A 32 -9.00 -3.68 10.86
N GLY A 33 -8.34 -2.54 11.03
CA GLY A 33 -6.90 -2.47 11.23
C GLY A 33 -6.11 -2.51 9.92
N VAL A 34 -5.04 -1.72 9.84
CA VAL A 34 -4.20 -1.61 8.65
C VAL A 34 -3.38 -2.88 8.49
N ARG A 35 -3.35 -3.46 7.28
CA ARG A 35 -2.53 -4.64 6.91
C ARG A 35 -2.81 -5.96 7.67
N ARG A 36 -3.78 -6.00 8.61
CA ARG A 36 -4.08 -7.20 9.43
C ARG A 36 -4.63 -8.40 8.65
N HIS A 37 -5.23 -8.13 7.49
CA HIS A 37 -5.95 -9.14 6.70
C HIS A 37 -5.46 -9.24 5.26
N GLY A 38 -4.25 -8.76 4.97
CA GLY A 38 -3.69 -8.74 3.61
C GLY A 38 -4.29 -7.68 2.68
N LEU A 39 -5.37 -6.99 3.09
CA LEU A 39 -5.88 -5.81 2.39
C LEU A 39 -5.08 -4.57 2.84
N ILE A 40 -4.47 -3.88 1.88
CA ILE A 40 -3.78 -2.62 2.14
C ILE A 40 -4.77 -1.51 1.79
N MET A 41 -5.25 -0.82 2.82
CA MET A 41 -6.04 0.40 2.60
C MET A 41 -5.07 1.55 2.44
N GLY A 42 -5.33 2.39 1.44
CA GLY A 42 -4.46 3.50 1.10
C GLY A 42 -4.25 4.43 2.30
N CYS A 43 -3.09 5.07 2.32
CA CYS A 43 -2.85 6.21 3.19
C CYS A 43 -2.47 7.42 2.33
N SER A 44 -2.88 8.60 2.76
CA SER A 44 -2.39 9.86 2.24
C SER A 44 -1.44 10.44 3.27
N VAL A 45 -0.26 10.82 2.80
CA VAL A 45 0.76 11.49 3.60
C VAL A 45 0.79 12.93 3.12
N THR A 46 0.56 13.84 4.05
CA THR A 46 0.59 15.29 3.81
C THR A 46 1.69 15.90 4.64
N GLY A 47 2.33 16.95 4.13
CA GLY A 47 3.36 17.68 4.85
C GLY A 47 3.54 19.06 4.22
N VAL A 48 4.03 20.01 5.01
CA VAL A 48 4.30 21.38 4.56
C VAL A 48 5.79 21.52 4.29
N LYS A 49 6.17 22.02 3.11
CA LYS A 49 7.55 22.39 2.84
C LYS A 49 7.76 23.87 3.17
N PRO A 50 8.54 24.23 4.20
CA PRO A 50 8.60 25.61 4.70
C PRO A 50 9.32 26.56 3.76
N LYS A 51 10.21 26.04 2.90
CA LYS A 51 10.93 26.83 1.89
C LYS A 51 10.94 26.07 0.56
N ALA A 52 10.67 26.77 -0.53
CA ALA A 52 10.92 26.24 -1.87
C ALA A 52 12.43 26.06 -2.08
N GLY A 53 12.82 24.99 -2.76
CA GLY A 53 14.22 24.62 -2.97
C GLY A 53 14.41 23.11 -3.04
N GLU A 54 15.66 22.68 -3.11
CA GLU A 54 16.00 21.25 -3.18
C GLU A 54 15.63 20.51 -1.88
N SER A 55 15.60 19.19 -1.97
CA SER A 55 15.40 18.33 -0.81
C SER A 55 16.75 18.15 -0.08
N PRO A 56 16.79 18.23 1.26
CA PRO A 56 17.98 17.85 2.03
C PRO A 56 18.27 16.34 1.97
N LEU A 57 17.29 15.53 1.53
CA LEU A 57 17.48 14.10 1.34
C LEU A 57 18.33 13.83 0.08
N VAL A 58 19.56 13.37 0.29
CA VAL A 58 20.44 12.88 -0.77
C VAL A 58 20.10 11.41 -1.03
N MET A 59 19.55 11.14 -2.22
CA MET A 59 19.26 9.77 -2.66
C MET A 59 20.49 9.17 -3.35
N GLY A 60 20.69 7.87 -3.19
CA GLY A 60 21.66 7.13 -4.00
C GLY A 60 21.27 7.08 -5.47
N PRO A 61 22.16 6.56 -6.35
CA PRO A 61 21.82 6.31 -7.74
C PRO A 61 20.60 5.40 -7.84
N LYS A 62 19.70 5.70 -8.77
CA LYS A 62 18.51 4.89 -9.04
C LYS A 62 18.94 3.57 -9.66
N GLU A 63 19.05 2.53 -8.84
CA GLU A 63 19.25 1.17 -9.33
C GLU A 63 17.91 0.58 -9.78
N GLU A 64 17.64 0.61 -11.08
CA GLU A 64 16.64 -0.27 -11.67
C GLU A 64 17.30 -1.63 -11.92
N VAL A 65 17.04 -2.60 -11.04
CA VAL A 65 17.40 -3.99 -11.31
C VAL A 65 16.42 -4.52 -12.36
N SER A 66 16.67 -4.23 -13.64
CA SER A 66 15.94 -4.87 -14.73
C SER A 66 16.39 -6.32 -14.81
N GLY A 67 15.59 -7.23 -14.23
CA GLY A 67 15.82 -8.67 -14.37
C GLY A 67 15.80 -9.11 -15.84
N SER A 68 16.41 -10.25 -16.13
CA SER A 68 16.37 -10.83 -17.48
C SER A 68 14.92 -11.11 -17.90
N MET A 69 14.59 -10.74 -19.14
CA MET A 69 13.25 -10.96 -19.69
C MET A 69 12.99 -12.46 -19.83
N ASN A 70 11.90 -12.95 -19.25
CA ASN A 70 11.50 -14.34 -19.41
C ASN A 70 10.93 -14.56 -20.82
N THR A 71 11.63 -15.34 -21.65
CA THR A 71 11.26 -15.60 -23.05
C THR A 71 10.38 -16.83 -23.24
N ASN A 72 10.09 -17.60 -22.18
CA ASN A 72 9.33 -18.84 -22.29
C ASN A 72 7.80 -18.59 -22.26
N PRO A 73 7.06 -18.92 -23.35
CA PRO A 73 5.62 -18.63 -23.45
C PRO A 73 4.76 -19.47 -22.50
N ILE A 74 5.18 -20.69 -22.14
CA ILE A 74 4.46 -21.53 -21.18
C ILE A 74 4.59 -20.93 -19.78
N SER A 75 5.80 -20.49 -19.42
CA SER A 75 6.03 -19.79 -18.14
C SER A 75 5.21 -18.50 -18.06
N PHE A 76 5.09 -17.76 -19.17
CA PHE A 76 4.22 -16.60 -19.25
C PHE A 76 2.75 -16.96 -19.00
N LEU A 77 2.23 -18.01 -19.65
CA LEU A 77 0.84 -18.44 -19.46
C LEU A 77 0.56 -18.83 -18.00
N PHE A 78 1.46 -19.57 -17.34
CA PHE A 78 1.31 -19.90 -15.92
C PHE A 78 1.33 -18.66 -15.04
N ARG A 79 2.22 -17.69 -15.31
CA ARG A 79 2.27 -16.41 -14.58
C ARG A 79 0.98 -15.61 -14.78
N LEU A 80 0.43 -15.60 -15.99
CA LEU A 80 -0.84 -14.94 -16.29
C LEU A 80 -1.99 -15.58 -15.51
N MET A 81 -2.09 -16.90 -15.49
CA MET A 81 -3.12 -17.62 -14.74
C MET A 81 -3.00 -17.36 -13.23
N LEU A 82 -1.78 -17.46 -12.68
CA LEU A 82 -1.51 -17.17 -11.27
C LEU A 82 -1.82 -15.70 -10.91
N GLY A 83 -1.41 -14.76 -11.76
CA GLY A 83 -1.70 -13.34 -11.57
C GLY A 83 -3.20 -13.05 -11.61
N THR A 84 -3.92 -13.69 -12.53
CA THR A 84 -5.38 -13.56 -12.64
C THR A 84 -6.09 -14.13 -11.41
N ALA A 85 -5.69 -15.32 -10.95
CA ALA A 85 -6.24 -15.94 -9.74
C ALA A 85 -5.95 -15.09 -8.49
N ALA A 86 -4.73 -14.56 -8.35
CA ALA A 86 -4.36 -13.67 -7.26
C ALA A 86 -5.13 -12.34 -7.30
N GLY A 87 -5.31 -11.74 -8.49
CA GLY A 87 -6.13 -10.55 -8.68
C GLY A 87 -7.60 -10.79 -8.33
N PHE A 88 -8.14 -11.93 -8.75
CA PHE A 88 -9.51 -12.33 -8.41
C PHE A 88 -9.69 -12.57 -6.90
N TRP A 89 -8.70 -13.17 -6.24
CA TRP A 89 -8.68 -13.30 -4.78
C TRP A 89 -8.71 -11.94 -4.09
N TYR A 90 -7.92 -10.98 -4.59
CA TYR A 90 -7.92 -9.60 -4.08
C TYR A 90 -9.28 -8.89 -4.27
N PHE A 91 -10.05 -9.27 -5.28
CA PHE A 91 -11.43 -8.79 -5.48
C PHE A 91 -12.44 -9.42 -4.50
N ILE A 92 -12.31 -10.72 -4.20
CA ILE A 92 -13.23 -11.41 -3.27
C ILE A 92 -13.06 -10.90 -1.82
N LEU A 93 -11.82 -10.65 -1.38
CA LEU A 93 -11.52 -10.25 -0.01
C LEU A 93 -12.33 -9.02 0.49
N PRO A 94 -12.38 -7.86 -0.19
CA PRO A 94 -13.15 -6.72 0.27
C PRO A 94 -14.65 -6.99 0.30
N VAL A 95 -15.18 -7.78 -0.65
CA VAL A 95 -16.60 -8.21 -0.65
C VAL A 95 -16.89 -9.05 0.58
N TYR A 96 -16.03 -10.03 0.88
CA TYR A 96 -16.16 -10.84 2.08
C TYR A 96 -16.14 -9.99 3.36
N PHE A 97 -15.20 -9.05 3.50
CA PHE A 97 -15.12 -8.18 4.68
C PHE A 97 -16.31 -7.23 4.80
N TYR A 98 -16.83 -6.75 3.67
CA TYR A 98 -18.04 -5.95 3.65
C TYR A 98 -19.25 -6.75 4.15
N LEU A 99 -19.48 -7.93 3.58
CA LEU A 99 -20.57 -8.83 4.01
C LEU A 99 -20.42 -9.24 5.48
N LYS A 100 -19.19 -9.58 5.91
CA LYS A 100 -18.87 -9.88 7.31
C LYS A 100 -19.22 -8.71 8.22
N ASN A 101 -19.00 -7.47 7.81
CA ASN A 101 -19.36 -6.31 8.61
C ASN A 101 -20.88 -6.10 8.68
N LEU A 102 -21.65 -6.46 7.64
CA LEU A 102 -23.11 -6.42 7.69
C LEU A 102 -23.67 -7.42 8.70
N VAL A 103 -23.09 -8.62 8.76
CA VAL A 103 -23.53 -9.69 9.69
C VAL A 103 -22.99 -9.47 11.11
N TRP A 104 -21.72 -9.08 11.23
CA TRP A 104 -21.05 -8.83 12.49
C TRP A 104 -20.39 -7.46 12.47
N PRO A 105 -21.09 -6.37 12.83
CA PRO A 105 -20.55 -5.02 12.82
C PRO A 105 -19.31 -4.84 13.70
N LYS A 106 -18.47 -3.87 13.35
CA LYS A 106 -17.27 -3.52 14.15
C LYS A 106 -17.62 -3.01 15.55
N ASN A 107 -18.76 -2.33 15.70
CA ASN A 107 -19.21 -1.74 16.95
C ASN A 107 -20.11 -2.69 17.76
N TRP A 108 -20.07 -4.00 17.44
CA TRP A 108 -20.89 -4.97 18.14
C TRP A 108 -20.44 -5.08 19.61
N PRO A 109 -21.37 -4.98 20.58
CA PRO A 109 -21.06 -5.12 21.99
C PRO A 109 -20.85 -6.59 22.32
N MET A 110 -19.64 -7.10 22.18
CA MET A 110 -19.15 -8.27 22.92
C MET A 110 -17.89 -7.90 23.65
#